data_AF-A0A7J4DFV8-F1
#
_entry.id   AF-A0A7J4DFV8-F1
#
_cell.length_a   1.000
_cell.length_b   1.000
_cell.length_c   1.000
_cell.angle_alpha   90.00
_cell.angle_beta   90.00
_cell.angle_gamma   90.00
#
_symmetry.space_group_name_H-M   'P 1'
#
loop_
_entity.id
_entity.type
_entity.pdbx_description
1 polymer ?
#
loop_
_entity_poly.entity_id
_entity_poly.type
_entity_poly.pdbx_seq_one_letter_code
_entity_poly.pdbx_strand_id
1 'polypeptide(L)'
;MSNTIFGKDAYWMNFFGLMVLTAIEVGAVGSDLSRDTTLMVLSVVAVPKLLMIAAIFMHLWGSEDSRILTLTALFPAFFIIVMVLFIGLTHPDGATGLPAWCRPGTYGL
;
A
#
# COMPACT_ATOMS: atom_id res chain seq x y z
N MET A 1 -8.62 16.41 16.97
CA MET A 1 -7.79 17.63 17.02
C MET A 1 -6.93 17.64 15.77
N SER A 2 -6.99 18.70 14.93
CA SER A 2 -6.08 18.78 13.77
C SER A 2 -4.66 18.95 14.30
N ASN A 3 -3.82 17.94 14.08
CA ASN A 3 -2.42 18.02 14.41
C ASN A 3 -1.74 18.96 13.41
N THR A 4 -0.91 19.88 13.89
CA THR A 4 -0.08 20.72 13.01
C THR A 4 1.26 20.04 12.79
N ILE A 5 1.68 19.89 11.55
CA ILE A 5 3.02 19.41 11.21
C ILE A 5 3.74 20.57 10.53
N PHE A 6 4.89 20.99 11.07
CA PHE A 6 5.63 22.19 10.65
C PHE A 6 4.81 23.50 10.66
N GLY A 7 3.89 23.64 11.62
CA GLY A 7 3.05 24.84 11.74
C GLY A 7 1.97 24.98 10.66
N LYS A 8 1.81 23.97 9.79
CA LYS A 8 0.71 23.85 8.84
C LYS A 8 -0.21 22.71 9.24
N ASP A 9 -1.46 22.80 8.81
CA ASP A 9 -2.45 21.76 9.02
C ASP A 9 -1.97 20.42 8.42
N ALA A 10 -1.95 19.36 9.24
CA ALA A 10 -1.44 18.06 8.81
C ALA A 10 -2.24 17.47 7.65
N TYR A 11 -3.57 17.67 7.62
CA TYR A 11 -4.41 17.14 6.55
C TYR A 11 -4.04 17.75 5.22
N TRP A 12 -3.92 19.09 5.17
CA TRP A 12 -3.57 19.79 3.94
C TRP A 12 -2.18 19.44 3.43
N MET A 13 -1.20 19.31 4.31
CA MET A 13 0.15 18.92 3.91
C MET A 13 0.21 17.47 3.43
N ASN A 14 -0.52 16.56 4.09
CA ASN A 14 -0.58 15.16 3.70
C ASN A 14 -1.31 14.99 2.35
N PHE A 15 -2.43 15.70 2.17
CA PHE A 15 -3.16 15.75 0.90
C PHE A 15 -2.27 16.23 -0.24
N PHE A 16 -1.55 17.35 -0.07
CA PHE A 16 -0.65 17.85 -1.10
C PHE A 16 0.49 16.88 -1.40
N GLY A 17 1.10 16.28 -0.37
CA GLY A 17 2.13 15.27 -0.56
C GLY A 17 1.63 14.06 -1.36
N LEU A 18 0.41 13.57 -1.09
CA LEU A 18 -0.18 12.47 -1.86
C LEU A 18 -0.48 12.86 -3.31
N MET A 19 -0.92 14.09 -3.55
CA MET A 19 -1.11 14.60 -4.92
C MET A 19 0.21 14.63 -5.69
N VAL A 20 1.30 15.08 -5.08
CA VAL A 20 2.64 15.07 -5.70
C VAL A 20 3.11 13.64 -5.99
N LEU A 21 3.00 12.73 -5.03
CA LEU A 21 3.36 11.32 -5.22
C LEU A 21 2.52 10.67 -6.33
N THR A 22 1.24 10.99 -6.41
CA THR A 22 0.37 10.51 -7.48
C THR A 22 0.76 11.09 -8.85
N ALA A 23 1.13 12.37 -8.91
CA ALA A 23 1.63 12.97 -10.14
C ALA A 23 2.93 12.30 -10.62
N ILE A 24 3.81 11.88 -9.70
CA ILE A 24 5.02 11.10 -10.04
C ILE A 24 4.65 9.75 -10.64
N GLU A 25 3.68 9.02 -10.06
CA GLU A 25 3.23 7.73 -10.60
C GLU A 25 2.63 7.87 -12.00
N VAL A 26 1.73 8.84 -12.19
CA VAL A 26 1.12 9.14 -13.49
C VAL A 26 2.18 9.57 -14.51
N GLY A 27 3.14 10.39 -14.09
CA GLY A 27 4.26 10.80 -14.92
C GLY A 27 5.16 9.64 -15.34
N ALA A 28 5.45 8.71 -14.42
CA ALA A 28 6.24 7.53 -14.72
C ALA A 28 5.52 6.59 -15.70
N VAL A 29 4.22 6.35 -15.51
CA VAL A 29 3.41 5.52 -16.42
C VAL A 29 3.20 6.19 -17.78
N GLY A 30 3.11 7.52 -17.81
CA GLY A 30 2.92 8.29 -19.04
C GLY A 30 4.20 8.57 -19.84
N SER A 31 5.37 8.23 -19.30
CA SER A 31 6.67 8.39 -19.96
C SER A 31 7.20 7.07 -20.52
N ASP A 32 8.05 7.15 -21.56
CA ASP A 32 8.73 5.98 -22.14
C ASP A 32 9.88 5.48 -21.25
N LEU A 33 9.56 5.03 -20.05
CA LEU A 33 10.47 4.34 -19.13
C LEU A 33 10.49 2.83 -19.42
N SER A 34 11.59 2.18 -19.06
CA SER A 34 11.63 0.71 -19.08
C SER A 34 10.63 0.13 -18.09
N ARG A 35 10.04 -1.03 -18.40
CA ARG A 35 9.03 -1.69 -17.54
C ARG A 35 9.51 -1.83 -16.10
N ASP A 36 10.75 -2.24 -15.92
CA ASP A 36 11.33 -2.50 -14.60
C ASP A 36 11.53 -1.19 -13.83
N THR A 37 11.93 -0.12 -14.51
CA THR A 37 12.02 1.22 -13.91
C THR A 37 10.65 1.73 -13.48
N THR A 38 9.62 1.60 -14.32
CA THR A 38 8.26 2.02 -13.98
C THR A 38 7.73 1.26 -12.77
N LEU A 39 7.91 -0.07 -12.74
CA LEU A 39 7.48 -0.89 -11.59
C LEU A 39 8.24 -0.53 -10.31
N MET A 40 9.54 -0.23 -10.41
CA MET A 40 10.33 0.23 -9.27
C MET A 40 9.81 1.56 -8.72
N VAL A 41 9.53 2.54 -9.60
CA VAL A 41 8.98 3.84 -9.18
C VAL A 41 7.64 3.66 -8.49
N LEU A 42 6.71 2.91 -9.09
CA LEU A 42 5.39 2.64 -8.49
C LEU A 42 5.51 1.97 -7.12
N SER A 43 6.41 0.98 -7.00
CA SER A 43 6.60 0.24 -5.74
C SER A 43 7.21 1.10 -4.63
N VAL A 44 8.21 1.92 -4.97
CA VAL A 44 8.86 2.81 -4.01
C VAL A 44 7.91 3.92 -3.55
N VAL A 45 7.09 4.47 -4.47
CA VAL A 45 6.13 5.53 -4.14
C VAL A 45 4.92 5.00 -3.35
N ALA A 46 4.53 3.74 -3.54
CA ALA A 46 3.43 3.14 -2.79
C ALA A 46 3.67 3.11 -1.27
N VAL A 47 4.91 2.90 -0.84
CA VAL A 47 5.27 2.82 0.60
C VAL A 47 4.96 4.12 1.38
N PRO A 48 5.51 5.30 1.01
CA PRO A 48 5.20 6.53 1.71
C PRO A 48 3.72 6.90 1.59
N LYS A 49 3.04 6.62 0.47
CA LYS A 49 1.59 6.86 0.34
C LYS A 49 0.79 6.06 1.36
N LEU A 50 1.11 4.78 1.52
CA LEU A 50 0.47 3.91 2.50
C LEU A 50 0.65 4.45 3.93
N LEU A 51 1.87 4.85 4.28
CA LEU A 51 2.17 5.41 5.61
C LEU A 51 1.48 6.75 5.85
N MET A 52 1.44 7.63 4.85
CA MET A 52 0.79 8.93 4.93
C MET A 52 -0.73 8.81 5.17
N ILE A 53 -1.39 7.93 4.41
CA ILE A 53 -2.82 7.64 4.56
C ILE A 53 -3.10 6.99 5.92
N ALA A 54 -2.32 5.98 6.30
CA ALA A 54 -2.47 5.26 7.56
C ALA A 54 -2.31 6.19 8.76
N ALA A 55 -1.24 6.99 8.79
CA ALA A 55 -0.93 7.85 9.91
C ALA A 55 -1.96 8.98 10.10
N ILE A 56 -2.29 9.71 9.02
CA ILE A 56 -3.08 10.95 9.13
C ILE A 56 -4.56 10.74 8.80
N PHE A 57 -4.89 10.16 7.65
CA PHE A 57 -6.30 10.01 7.25
C PHE A 57 -7.03 8.91 8.01
N MET A 58 -6.36 7.80 8.32
CA MET A 58 -6.92 6.73 9.15
C MET A 58 -6.72 6.95 10.65
N HIS A 59 -6.10 8.07 11.06
CA HIS A 59 -5.87 8.43 12.47
C HIS A 59 -5.11 7.36 13.28
N LEU A 60 -4.31 6.52 12.62
CA LEU A 60 -3.49 5.51 13.30
C LEU A 60 -2.29 6.14 14.03
N TRP A 61 -2.08 7.45 13.88
CA TRP A 61 -1.02 8.17 14.56
C TRP A 61 -1.49 9.52 15.11
N GLY A 62 -1.05 9.87 16.32
CA GLY A 62 -1.23 11.20 16.90
C GLY A 62 -2.61 11.51 17.50
N SER A 63 -3.47 10.51 17.72
CA SER A 63 -4.72 10.62 18.50
C SER A 63 -4.66 9.76 19.77
N GLU A 64 -5.46 10.08 20.78
CA GLU A 64 -5.51 9.31 22.04
C GLU A 64 -5.83 7.83 21.82
N ASP A 65 -6.67 7.53 20.81
CA ASP A 65 -7.10 6.17 20.47
C ASP A 65 -6.23 5.48 19.41
N SER A 66 -5.23 6.16 18.85
CA SER A 66 -4.37 5.64 17.77
C SER A 66 -3.75 4.29 18.09
N ARG A 67 -3.42 4.01 19.35
CA ARG A 67 -2.76 2.76 19.76
C ARG A 67 -3.65 1.55 19.54
N ILE A 68 -4.92 1.63 19.91
CA ILE A 68 -5.86 0.51 19.78
C ILE A 68 -6.19 0.31 18.30
N LEU A 69 -6.47 1.40 17.57
CA LEU A 69 -6.76 1.34 16.13
C LEU A 69 -5.59 0.75 15.33
N THR A 70 -4.35 1.10 15.67
CA THR A 70 -3.15 0.55 15.02
C THR A 70 -2.99 -0.94 15.31
N LEU A 71 -3.22 -1.39 16.55
CA LEU A 71 -3.16 -2.81 16.89
C LEU A 71 -4.23 -3.60 16.13
N THR A 72 -5.45 -3.07 16.01
CA THR A 72 -6.51 -3.69 15.23
C THR A 72 -6.19 -3.74 13.74
N ALA A 73 -5.49 -2.73 13.19
CA ALA A 73 -5.07 -2.71 11.79
C ALA A 73 -3.87 -3.65 11.52
N LEU A 74 -2.95 -3.79 12.47
CA LEU A 74 -1.78 -4.67 12.35
C LEU A 74 -2.16 -6.15 12.34
N PHE A 75 -3.24 -6.54 13.01
CA PHE A 75 -3.70 -7.93 13.04
C PHE A 75 -4.00 -8.49 11.64
N PRO A 76 -4.94 -7.95 10.84
CA PRO A 76 -5.16 -8.41 9.48
C PRO A 76 -3.95 -8.18 8.56
N ALA A 77 -3.21 -7.09 8.75
CA ALA A 77 -2.00 -6.83 7.96
C ALA A 77 -0.94 -7.93 8.14
N PHE A 78 -0.76 -8.42 9.37
CA PHE A 78 0.13 -9.54 9.67
C PHE A 78 -0.28 -10.80 8.88
N PHE A 79 -1.56 -11.18 8.89
CA PHE A 79 -2.02 -12.34 8.13
C PHE A 79 -1.86 -12.17 6.62
N ILE A 80 -2.11 -10.97 6.09
CA ILE A 80 -1.90 -10.69 4.66
C ILE A 80 -0.43 -10.83 4.30
N ILE A 81 0.48 -10.27 5.10
CA ILE A 81 1.92 -10.37 4.88
C ILE A 81 2.36 -11.84 4.92
N VAL A 82 1.91 -12.60 5.92
CA VAL A 82 2.20 -14.04 6.04
C VAL A 82 1.65 -14.80 4.83
N MET A 83 0.43 -14.55 4.42
CA MET A 83 -0.18 -15.19 3.25
C MET A 83 0.60 -14.89 1.97
N VAL A 84 1.00 -13.64 1.74
CA VAL A 84 1.77 -13.27 0.54
C VAL A 84 3.16 -13.87 0.57
N LEU A 85 3.89 -13.77 1.68
CA LEU A 85 5.27 -14.26 1.78
C LEU A 85 5.32 -15.79 1.75
N PHE A 86 4.56 -16.47 2.61
CA PHE A 86 4.66 -17.91 2.76
C PHE A 86 3.87 -18.66 1.67
N ILE A 87 2.63 -18.26 1.40
CA ILE A 87 1.79 -18.97 0.42
C ILE A 87 2.07 -18.43 -0.99
N GLY A 88 2.17 -17.12 -1.17
CA GLY A 88 2.36 -16.51 -2.48
C GLY A 88 3.77 -16.69 -3.06
N LEU A 89 4.82 -16.46 -2.27
CA LEU A 89 6.19 -16.38 -2.76
C LEU A 89 7.08 -17.60 -2.46
N THR A 90 6.75 -18.41 -1.44
CA THR A 90 7.57 -19.59 -1.08
C THR A 90 6.98 -20.95 -1.47
N HIS A 91 5.79 -20.99 -2.09
CA HIS A 91 5.24 -22.22 -2.67
C HIS A 91 5.49 -22.30 -4.19
N PRO A 92 5.88 -23.47 -4.71
CA PRO A 92 6.19 -23.65 -6.14
C PRO A 92 5.00 -23.36 -7.06
N ASP A 93 3.77 -23.51 -6.55
CA ASP A 93 2.52 -23.22 -7.27
C ASP A 93 1.84 -21.90 -6.83
N GLY A 94 2.51 -21.08 -6.00
CA GLY A 94 1.92 -19.86 -5.44
C GLY A 94 1.50 -18.85 -6.52
N ALA A 95 2.35 -18.63 -7.52
CA ALA A 95 2.07 -17.70 -8.62
C ALA A 95 1.28 -18.34 -9.77
N THR A 96 1.55 -19.61 -10.09
CA THR A 96 0.98 -20.35 -11.22
C THR A 96 -0.38 -20.99 -10.92
N GLY A 97 -0.68 -21.26 -9.64
CA GLY A 97 -1.96 -21.80 -9.17
C GLY A 97 -3.01 -20.74 -8.81
N LEU A 98 -2.63 -19.45 -8.71
CA LEU A 98 -3.55 -18.33 -8.46
C LEU A 98 -4.72 -18.24 -9.46
N PRO A 99 -4.51 -18.43 -10.78
CA PRO A 99 -5.63 -18.47 -11.74
C PRO A 99 -6.64 -19.57 -11.44
N ALA A 100 -6.20 -20.75 -10.96
CA ALA A 100 -7.09 -21.85 -10.57
C ALA A 100 -7.82 -21.59 -9.24
N TRP A 101 -7.21 -20.85 -8.31
CA TRP A 101 -7.86 -20.39 -7.08
C TRP A 101 -8.92 -19.31 -7.34
N CYS A 102 -8.59 -18.31 -8.17
CA CYS A 102 -9.47 -17.19 -8.50
C CYS A 102 -10.58 -17.58 -9.51
N ARG A 103 -10.44 -18.71 -10.20
CA ARG A 103 -11.44 -19.28 -11.11
C ARG A 103 -11.65 -20.77 -10.80
N PRO A 104 -12.61 -21.11 -9.92
CA PRO A 104 -12.93 -22.50 -9.67
C PRO A 104 -13.56 -23.11 -10.94
N GLY A 105 -12.89 -24.05 -11.61
CA GLY A 105 -13.53 -24.84 -12.67
C GLY A 105 -12.72 -25.23 -13.92
N THR A 106 -11.42 -24.96 -14.05
CA THR A 106 -10.65 -25.41 -15.25
C THR A 106 -9.70 -26.56 -14.94
N TYR A 107 -10.19 -27.62 -14.28
CA TYR A 107 -9.50 -28.90 -14.19
C TYR A 107 -10.05 -29.80 -15.32
N GLY A 108 -9.47 -29.71 -16.52
CA GLY A 108 -9.72 -30.68 -17.61
C GLY A 108 -10.00 -30.15 -19.02
N LEU A 109 -9.50 -28.98 -19.42
CA LEU A 109 -9.38 -28.58 -20.84
C LEU A 109 -7.92 -28.32 -21.19
#